data_AF-A0A5N6QS15-F1
#
_entry.id   AF-A0A5N6QS15-F1
#
_cell.length_a   1.000
_cell.length_b   1.000
_cell.length_c   1.000
_cell.angle_alpha   90.00
_cell.angle_beta   90.00
_cell.angle_gamma   90.00
#
_symmetry.space_group_name_H-M   'P 1'
#
loop_
_entity.id
_entity.type
_entity.pdbx_description
1 polymer ?
#
loop_
_entity_poly.entity_id
_entity_poly.type
_entity_poly.pdbx_seq_one_letter_code
_entity_poly.pdbx_strand_id
1 'polypeptide(L)'
;MGLDPRKHLGKDIGFLKSYLHKLKELYGINVCGEGGEYETLTLDCPLFLNARIVLDGFKIVMHSSEAVAPVGILHPLAFHLENKAESCSSSGIDKTSEICKEKVGLVFEVQGDCLHRPEATCQSAAEVTKLDEVAERRLHISRTKNHNTFSICCWLQDSCESSAGLQEDLEAVLRKIELKLVGYGFGWENVVYIHLYIADMNKFSIVNETYVRYITQEKCPFGVPSRSTIELPLLQVGLGSAYIEVLVANDQSKRVLHVQSISCWAPSCIGPYSQATLYKEILHMAGQLGLDPPTMTICGGGATAELEQALENSEAVATCFNCSISTSALLFVVYCSTYAPSSERHRIQDKQDTFLKQMRLFQSDKASIVKVPDPIFLYVLVPDLPKRAHVEIKPILYVPEDADVTTGTVQELSCVRMPSYWGFQHAHWHDSCFQKCVVHGKIFAVILCITSEDVLKICSESLGGDEGNRDYQNSFQEEQMERVSRFCIYLLDKLYMQDNFSWDDTQNLRFYFPTSLGVPVEALSLMLTNAFNELAEMGQRVKIGEEPIFNLVPVLGAGRSATSMDNIITCELFAQKA
;
A
#
# COMPACT_ATOMS: atom_id res chain seq x y z
N MET A 1 15.88 -17.28 -40.44
CA MET A 1 17.16 -16.63 -40.10
C MET A 1 18.21 -17.66 -39.68
N GLY A 2 18.45 -18.71 -40.49
CA GLY A 2 19.48 -19.73 -40.22
C GLY A 2 19.21 -20.68 -39.05
N LEU A 3 18.67 -20.20 -37.93
CA LEU A 3 18.28 -21.02 -36.80
C LEU A 3 17.00 -21.82 -37.11
N ASP A 4 17.08 -23.14 -36.92
CA ASP A 4 15.99 -24.09 -37.03
C ASP A 4 15.66 -24.64 -35.63
N PRO A 5 14.50 -24.28 -35.05
CA PRO A 5 14.11 -24.74 -33.71
C PRO A 5 14.16 -26.26 -33.55
N ARG A 6 13.90 -27.04 -34.60
CA ARG A 6 13.91 -28.51 -34.52
C ARG A 6 15.32 -29.09 -34.38
N LYS A 7 16.34 -28.33 -34.76
CA LYS A 7 17.75 -28.76 -34.74
C LYS A 7 18.55 -28.14 -33.60
N HIS A 8 18.28 -26.87 -33.30
CA HIS A 8 19.13 -26.06 -32.43
C HIS A 8 18.54 -25.87 -31.03
N LEU A 9 17.21 -25.88 -30.87
CA LEU A 9 16.58 -25.62 -29.58
C LEU A 9 16.83 -26.79 -28.62
N GLY A 10 17.20 -26.47 -27.37
CA GLY A 10 17.59 -27.46 -26.36
C GLY A 10 19.03 -27.96 -26.47
N LYS A 11 19.85 -27.37 -27.33
CA LYS A 11 21.31 -27.59 -27.36
C LYS A 11 22.04 -26.58 -26.50
N ASP A 12 23.18 -26.99 -25.94
CA ASP A 12 24.05 -26.09 -25.18
C ASP A 12 24.61 -24.97 -26.07
N ILE A 13 24.81 -23.79 -25.49
CA ILE A 13 25.43 -22.67 -26.22
C ILE A 13 26.84 -23.03 -26.72
N GLY A 14 27.56 -23.87 -25.98
CA GLY A 14 28.86 -24.41 -26.39
C GLY A 14 28.76 -25.23 -27.68
N PHE A 15 27.68 -26.00 -27.85
CA PHE A 15 27.43 -26.76 -29.08
C PHE A 15 27.11 -25.85 -30.27
N LEU A 16 26.35 -24.77 -30.04
CA LEU A 16 25.94 -23.83 -31.09
C LEU A 16 27.00 -22.78 -31.44
N LYS A 17 28.05 -22.62 -30.63
CA LYS A 17 29.06 -21.54 -30.75
C LYS A 17 29.57 -21.34 -32.18
N SER A 18 30.09 -22.39 -32.81
CA SER A 18 30.64 -22.31 -34.18
C SER A 18 29.57 -21.95 -35.21
N TYR A 19 28.35 -22.45 -35.03
CA TYR A 19 27.22 -22.17 -35.90
C TYR A 19 26.75 -20.72 -35.79
N LEU A 20 26.64 -20.18 -34.56
CA LEU A 20 26.28 -18.79 -34.30
C LEU A 20 27.32 -17.82 -34.89
N HIS A 21 28.61 -18.11 -34.77
CA HIS A 21 29.66 -17.31 -35.43
C HIS A 21 29.51 -17.30 -36.95
N LYS A 22 29.18 -18.45 -37.56
CA LYS A 22 28.90 -18.52 -39.01
C LYS A 22 27.66 -17.71 -39.39
N LEU A 23 26.60 -17.75 -38.58
CA LEU A 23 25.40 -16.95 -38.82
C LEU A 23 25.67 -15.44 -38.67
N LYS A 24 26.62 -15.04 -37.81
CA LYS A 24 27.04 -13.64 -37.68
C LYS A 24 27.68 -13.14 -38.97
N GLU A 25 28.54 -13.95 -39.58
CA GLU A 25 29.18 -13.61 -40.85
C GLU A 25 28.17 -13.55 -42.01
N LEU A 26 27.18 -14.45 -42.03
CA LEU A 26 26.22 -14.54 -43.13
C LEU A 26 25.07 -13.54 -43.04
N TYR A 27 24.56 -13.31 -41.82
CA TYR A 27 23.29 -12.60 -41.59
C TYR A 27 23.38 -11.49 -40.54
N GLY A 28 24.54 -11.28 -39.93
CA GLY A 28 24.73 -10.24 -38.93
C GLY A 28 24.10 -10.53 -37.56
N ILE A 29 23.75 -11.79 -37.26
CA ILE A 29 23.17 -12.18 -35.97
C ILE A 29 24.07 -11.77 -34.79
N ASN A 30 23.48 -11.37 -33.67
CA ASN A 30 24.24 -11.21 -32.43
C ASN A 30 24.54 -12.60 -31.81
N VAL A 31 25.83 -12.96 -31.74
CA VAL A 31 26.27 -14.27 -31.19
C VAL A 31 25.88 -14.43 -29.72
N CYS A 32 25.63 -13.36 -28.98
CA CYS A 32 25.19 -13.36 -27.59
C CYS A 32 23.66 -13.29 -27.43
N GLY A 33 22.90 -13.24 -28.53
CA GLY A 33 21.43 -13.22 -28.51
C GLY A 33 20.79 -11.86 -28.21
N GLU A 34 21.57 -10.78 -28.06
CA GLU A 34 21.02 -9.43 -27.78
C GLU A 34 20.17 -8.86 -28.93
N GLY A 35 20.25 -9.45 -30.13
CA GLY A 35 19.45 -9.05 -31.29
C GLY A 35 18.05 -9.69 -31.33
N GLY A 36 17.68 -10.47 -30.32
CA GLY A 36 16.36 -11.12 -30.21
C GLY A 36 16.18 -12.36 -31.10
N GLU A 37 17.26 -12.87 -31.71
CA GLU A 37 17.16 -13.97 -32.66
C GLU A 37 17.05 -15.34 -31.99
N TYR A 38 17.51 -15.44 -30.73
CA TYR A 38 17.30 -16.57 -29.84
C TYR A 38 17.44 -16.12 -28.39
N GLU A 39 16.84 -16.88 -27.47
CA GLU A 39 17.03 -16.72 -26.03
C GLU A 39 17.61 -17.99 -25.41
N THR A 40 18.23 -17.86 -24.24
CA THR A 40 18.84 -18.97 -23.50
C THR A 40 18.16 -19.20 -22.17
N LEU A 41 17.93 -20.46 -21.82
CA LEU A 41 17.53 -20.88 -20.47
C LEU A 41 18.79 -21.26 -19.67
N THR A 42 19.11 -20.50 -18.62
CA THR A 42 20.25 -20.81 -17.75
C THR A 42 19.87 -21.89 -16.74
N LEU A 43 20.29 -23.12 -17.00
CA LEU A 43 20.09 -24.26 -16.11
C LEU A 43 21.15 -24.34 -15.00
N ASP A 44 22.36 -23.85 -15.29
CA ASP A 44 23.47 -23.80 -14.35
C ASP A 44 24.40 -22.61 -14.59
N CYS A 45 24.88 -21.97 -13.52
CA CYS A 45 25.92 -20.95 -13.56
C CYS A 45 26.68 -20.85 -12.21
N PRO A 46 27.82 -20.14 -12.16
CA PRO A 46 28.58 -19.95 -10.92
C PRO A 46 27.80 -19.22 -9.79
N LEU A 47 26.73 -18.50 -10.12
CA LEU A 47 25.86 -17.86 -9.11
C LEU A 47 24.94 -18.87 -8.42
N PHE A 48 24.69 -20.03 -9.04
CA PHE A 48 23.91 -21.10 -8.43
C PHE A 48 24.85 -21.91 -7.54
N LEU A 49 24.91 -21.57 -6.26
CA LEU A 49 25.91 -22.13 -5.34
C LEU A 49 25.56 -23.54 -4.85
N ASN A 50 24.28 -23.78 -4.52
CA ASN A 50 23.89 -24.99 -3.79
C ASN A 50 23.38 -26.11 -4.69
N ALA A 51 22.72 -25.77 -5.80
CA ALA A 51 22.14 -26.73 -6.72
C ALA A 51 22.10 -26.16 -8.14
N ARG A 52 22.04 -27.04 -9.14
CA ARG A 52 21.74 -26.70 -10.53
C ARG A 52 20.38 -27.25 -10.92
N ILE A 53 19.76 -26.64 -11.92
CA ILE A 53 18.49 -27.10 -12.48
C ILE A 53 18.82 -28.17 -13.54
N VAL A 54 18.17 -29.32 -13.46
CA VAL A 54 18.29 -30.39 -14.45
C VAL A 54 16.91 -30.62 -15.09
N LEU A 55 16.83 -30.50 -16.42
CA LEU A 55 15.61 -30.83 -17.15
C LEU A 55 15.53 -32.34 -17.36
N ASP A 56 14.54 -32.99 -16.75
CA ASP A 56 14.26 -34.43 -16.95
C ASP A 56 13.54 -34.70 -18.26
N GLY A 57 12.76 -33.72 -18.71
CA GLY A 57 12.07 -33.77 -19.99
C GLY A 57 11.61 -32.40 -20.44
N PHE A 58 11.59 -32.18 -21.75
CA PHE A 58 11.06 -30.97 -22.37
C PHE A 58 10.48 -31.32 -23.75
N LYS A 59 9.60 -30.46 -24.25
CA LYS A 59 9.11 -30.51 -25.64
C LYS A 59 9.43 -29.21 -26.37
N ILE A 60 9.54 -29.29 -27.68
CA ILE A 60 9.67 -28.12 -28.54
C ILE A 60 8.27 -27.79 -29.08
N VAL A 61 7.75 -26.62 -28.72
CA VAL A 61 6.47 -26.10 -29.21
C VAL A 61 6.77 -25.15 -30.36
N MET A 62 6.32 -25.48 -31.56
CA MET A 62 6.46 -24.59 -32.71
C MET A 62 5.41 -23.49 -32.63
N HIS A 63 5.84 -22.25 -32.46
CA HIS A 63 4.97 -21.07 -32.45
C HIS A 63 4.72 -20.55 -33.87
N SER A 64 5.75 -20.57 -34.73
CA SER A 64 5.63 -20.30 -36.17
C SER A 64 6.45 -21.31 -36.95
N SER A 65 5.86 -21.90 -37.98
CA SER A 65 6.51 -22.86 -38.88
C SER A 65 6.85 -22.27 -40.25
N GLU A 66 6.96 -20.94 -40.33
CA GLU A 66 7.35 -20.27 -41.58
C GLU A 66 8.72 -20.73 -42.09
N ALA A 67 8.84 -20.86 -43.42
CA ALA A 67 10.06 -21.35 -44.05
C ALA A 67 11.26 -20.40 -43.87
N VAL A 68 11.01 -19.11 -43.65
CA VAL A 68 12.04 -18.06 -43.59
C VAL A 68 12.49 -17.79 -42.15
N ALA A 69 11.57 -17.80 -41.19
CA ALA A 69 11.84 -17.49 -39.78
C ALA A 69 11.00 -18.38 -38.85
N PRO A 70 11.31 -19.68 -38.74
CA PRO A 70 10.61 -20.55 -37.82
C PRO A 70 10.89 -20.14 -36.37
N VAL A 71 9.84 -20.10 -35.55
CA VAL A 71 9.91 -19.77 -34.12
C VAL A 71 9.46 -20.99 -33.33
N GLY A 72 10.31 -21.45 -32.41
CA GLY A 72 9.99 -22.56 -31.53
C GLY A 72 10.45 -22.25 -30.11
N ILE A 73 9.67 -22.75 -29.15
CA ILE A 73 9.84 -22.50 -27.72
C ILE A 73 10.16 -23.83 -27.04
N LEU A 74 11.17 -23.83 -26.17
CA LEU A 74 11.48 -24.98 -25.33
C LEU A 74 10.55 -24.92 -24.12
N HIS A 75 9.74 -25.96 -23.96
CA HIS A 75 8.79 -26.07 -22.86
C HIS A 75 9.21 -27.22 -21.94
N PRO A 76 9.78 -26.92 -20.75
CA PRO A 76 10.07 -27.94 -19.74
C PRO A 76 8.81 -28.72 -19.36
N LEU A 77 8.92 -30.04 -19.27
CA LEU A 77 7.84 -30.93 -18.83
C LEU A 77 8.08 -31.45 -17.42
N ALA A 78 9.34 -31.72 -17.09
CA ALA A 78 9.78 -32.15 -15.78
C ALA A 78 11.22 -31.68 -15.56
N PHE A 79 11.54 -31.33 -14.32
CA PHE A 79 12.87 -30.93 -13.90
C PHE A 79 13.05 -31.19 -12.41
N HIS A 80 14.31 -31.33 -11.98
CA HIS A 80 14.69 -31.43 -10.59
C HIS A 80 15.89 -30.54 -10.28
N LEU A 81 16.16 -30.36 -9.00
CA LEU A 81 17.37 -29.70 -8.53
C LEU A 81 18.41 -30.76 -8.16
N GLU A 82 19.61 -30.63 -8.73
CA GLU A 82 20.75 -31.48 -8.40
C GLU A 82 21.73 -30.66 -7.56
N ASN A 83 21.99 -31.10 -6.33
CA ASN A 83 22.92 -30.41 -5.43
C ASN A 83 24.32 -30.38 -6.03
N LYS A 84 24.95 -29.21 -5.99
CA LYS A 84 26.36 -29.08 -6.32
C LYS A 84 27.17 -29.57 -5.14
N ALA A 85 28.14 -30.43 -5.39
CA ALA A 85 29.12 -30.78 -4.37
C ALA A 85 29.82 -29.50 -3.91
N GLU A 86 29.98 -29.33 -2.60
CA GLU A 86 30.83 -28.27 -2.05
C GLU A 86 32.19 -28.37 -2.76
N SER A 87 32.61 -27.29 -3.41
CA SER A 87 33.95 -27.22 -3.95
C SER A 87 34.92 -27.28 -2.77
N CYS A 88 35.36 -28.48 -2.39
CA CYS A 88 36.52 -28.69 -1.55
C CYS A 88 37.71 -28.08 -2.26
N SER A 89 37.99 -26.79 -1.98
CA SER A 89 39.23 -26.11 -2.34
C SER A 89 40.35 -26.71 -1.51
N SER A 90 40.80 -27.89 -1.91
CA SER A 90 42.07 -28.44 -1.46
C SER A 90 43.20 -27.74 -2.23
N SER A 91 43.73 -26.65 -1.67
CA SER A 91 45.18 -26.40 -1.61
C SER A 91 45.53 -25.10 -0.90
N GLY A 92 46.33 -25.21 0.17
CA GLY A 92 47.37 -24.25 0.53
C GLY A 92 47.01 -23.15 1.53
N ILE A 93 47.11 -23.49 2.82
CA ILE A 93 47.59 -22.68 3.96
C ILE A 93 47.84 -21.18 3.67
N ASP A 94 47.04 -20.29 4.25
CA ASP A 94 47.59 -19.33 5.21
C ASP A 94 46.55 -18.77 6.19
N LYS A 95 46.97 -18.63 7.44
CA LYS A 95 46.15 -18.22 8.58
C LYS A 95 46.03 -16.71 8.65
N THR A 96 44.84 -16.16 8.44
CA THR A 96 44.39 -14.95 9.14
C THR A 96 42.87 -14.92 9.23
N SER A 97 42.39 -14.65 10.43
CA SER A 97 41.00 -14.66 10.86
C SER A 97 40.16 -13.58 10.19
N GLU A 98 39.27 -13.99 9.28
CA GLU A 98 38.02 -13.30 9.00
C GLU A 98 36.87 -14.28 9.20
N ILE A 99 35.94 -13.91 10.06
CA ILE A 99 34.70 -14.65 10.31
C ILE A 99 33.81 -14.47 9.07
N CYS A 100 34.11 -15.23 8.02
CA CYS A 100 33.18 -15.47 6.93
C CYS A 100 32.08 -16.38 7.47
N LYS A 101 30.92 -15.79 7.79
CA LYS A 101 29.69 -16.55 7.98
C LYS A 101 29.50 -17.45 6.76
N GLU A 102 29.66 -18.75 6.93
CA GLU A 102 29.19 -19.77 6.01
C GLU A 102 27.68 -19.55 5.80
N LYS A 103 27.31 -18.82 4.74
CA LYS A 103 25.95 -18.89 4.22
C LYS A 103 25.83 -20.25 3.53
N VAL A 104 25.52 -21.28 4.30
CA VAL A 104 24.91 -22.50 3.76
C VAL A 104 23.62 -22.04 3.09
N GLY A 105 23.64 -21.89 1.77
CA GLY A 105 22.47 -21.44 1.05
C GLY A 105 21.43 -22.57 1.06
N LEU A 106 20.26 -22.31 1.62
CA LEU A 106 19.16 -23.27 1.62
C LEU A 106 18.54 -23.31 0.23
N VAL A 107 18.25 -24.52 -0.25
CA VAL A 107 17.38 -24.73 -1.41
C VAL A 107 15.95 -24.78 -0.88
N PHE A 108 15.09 -23.90 -1.38
CA PHE A 108 13.68 -23.84 -0.99
C PHE A 108 12.84 -24.54 -2.06
N GLU A 109 12.05 -25.52 -1.64
CA GLU A 109 11.01 -26.10 -2.50
C GLU A 109 9.77 -25.20 -2.42
N VAL A 110 9.43 -24.54 -3.54
CA VAL A 110 8.25 -23.70 -3.62
C VAL A 110 7.01 -24.59 -3.72
N GLN A 111 6.27 -24.74 -2.63
CA GLN A 111 5.00 -25.49 -2.63
C GLN A 111 3.84 -24.60 -3.10
N GLY A 112 3.30 -24.88 -4.30
CA GLY A 112 1.97 -24.43 -4.73
C GLY A 112 1.92 -23.35 -5.83
N ASP A 113 1.04 -23.63 -6.80
CA ASP A 113 0.35 -22.76 -7.78
C ASP A 113 1.15 -21.76 -8.62
N CYS A 114 1.96 -22.29 -9.54
CA CYS A 114 1.99 -21.72 -10.89
C CYS A 114 0.64 -21.99 -11.56
N LEU A 115 -0.42 -21.24 -11.20
CA LEU A 115 -1.64 -21.22 -12.00
C LEU A 115 -1.21 -20.91 -13.44
N HIS A 116 -1.55 -21.83 -14.35
CA HIS A 116 -1.41 -21.62 -15.79
C HIS A 116 -1.86 -20.19 -16.11
N ARG A 117 -0.95 -19.31 -16.53
CA ARG A 117 -1.36 -18.10 -17.24
C ARG A 117 -2.18 -18.59 -18.41
N PRO A 118 -3.49 -18.28 -18.50
CA PRO A 118 -4.18 -18.45 -19.76
C PRO A 118 -3.44 -17.56 -20.74
N GLU A 119 -3.01 -18.12 -21.87
CA GLU A 119 -2.56 -17.32 -23.01
C GLU A 119 -3.70 -16.33 -23.30
N ALA A 120 -3.46 -15.06 -23.01
CA ALA A 120 -4.41 -14.00 -23.33
C ALA A 120 -4.52 -13.94 -24.85
N THR A 121 -5.55 -14.56 -25.40
CA THR A 121 -5.93 -14.32 -26.79
C THR A 121 -6.33 -12.85 -26.87
N CYS A 122 -5.47 -12.03 -27.48
CA CYS A 122 -5.80 -10.66 -27.88
C CYS A 122 -7.11 -10.70 -28.67
N GLN A 123 -8.21 -10.32 -28.04
CA GLN A 123 -9.38 -9.83 -28.76
C GLN A 123 -9.15 -8.35 -28.99
N SER A 124 -9.10 -7.99 -30.27
CA SER A 124 -8.88 -6.63 -30.75
C SER A 124 -9.85 -5.65 -30.09
N ALA A 125 -9.31 -4.51 -29.67
CA ALA A 125 -10.03 -3.36 -29.17
C ALA A 125 -11.12 -2.90 -30.15
N ALA A 126 -12.36 -3.28 -29.87
CA ALA A 126 -13.56 -2.68 -30.45
C ALA A 126 -14.77 -3.01 -29.57
N GLU A 127 -14.99 -2.21 -28.53
CA GLU A 127 -16.34 -1.94 -27.98
C GLU A 127 -16.29 -0.76 -27.00
N VAL A 128 -15.94 0.42 -27.52
CA VAL A 128 -16.32 1.70 -26.90
C VAL A 128 -17.58 2.17 -27.64
N THR A 129 -18.74 1.67 -27.23
CA THR A 129 -20.05 2.35 -27.31
C THR A 129 -21.17 1.44 -26.79
N LYS A 130 -21.43 1.52 -25.48
CA LYS A 130 -22.81 1.44 -24.97
C LYS A 130 -23.01 2.62 -24.02
N LEU A 131 -23.52 3.69 -24.62
CA LEU A 131 -24.10 4.84 -23.94
C LEU A 131 -25.48 4.41 -23.41
N ASP A 132 -25.73 4.79 -22.16
CA ASP A 132 -26.99 4.84 -21.44
C ASP A 132 -27.57 3.58 -20.76
N GLU A 133 -28.08 3.88 -19.56
CA GLU A 133 -28.80 3.05 -18.58
C GLU A 133 -27.97 2.12 -17.68
N VAL A 134 -26.98 2.66 -16.95
CA VAL A 134 -26.72 2.15 -15.60
C VAL A 134 -27.79 2.77 -14.70
N ALA A 135 -28.73 1.95 -14.20
CA ALA A 135 -29.61 2.36 -13.11
C ALA A 135 -28.77 3.11 -12.07
N GLU A 136 -29.13 4.35 -11.71
CA GLU A 136 -28.34 5.25 -10.87
C GLU A 136 -28.04 4.63 -9.49
N ARG A 137 -27.06 3.72 -9.44
CA ARG A 137 -26.44 3.27 -8.18
C ARG A 137 -25.81 4.53 -7.59
N ARG A 138 -26.25 4.92 -6.39
CA ARG A 138 -25.77 6.12 -5.69
C ARG A 138 -24.32 5.92 -5.27
N LEU A 139 -23.40 6.22 -6.18
CA LEU A 139 -21.96 6.18 -5.92
C LEU A 139 -21.55 7.49 -5.24
N HIS A 140 -21.00 7.39 -4.04
CA HIS A 140 -20.44 8.54 -3.34
C HIS A 140 -18.98 8.76 -3.76
N ILE A 141 -18.58 10.02 -3.91
CA ILE A 141 -17.22 10.41 -4.27
C ILE A 141 -16.75 11.51 -3.35
N SER A 142 -15.55 11.32 -2.80
CA SER A 142 -14.81 12.35 -2.08
C SER A 142 -13.46 12.57 -2.75
N ARG A 143 -12.96 13.79 -2.64
CA ARG A 143 -11.75 14.23 -3.30
C ARG A 143 -10.96 15.18 -2.42
N THR A 144 -9.69 14.85 -2.22
CA THR A 144 -8.70 15.81 -1.71
C THR A 144 -7.81 16.25 -2.86
N LYS A 145 -7.33 17.49 -2.82
CA LYS A 145 -6.45 18.03 -3.85
C LYS A 145 -5.30 18.80 -3.21
N ASN A 146 -4.10 18.41 -3.57
CA ASN A 146 -2.86 19.12 -3.34
C ASN A 146 -2.29 19.59 -4.71
N HIS A 147 -1.22 20.38 -4.68
CA HIS A 147 -0.48 20.89 -5.83
C HIS A 147 -0.03 19.77 -6.79
N ASN A 148 0.51 18.68 -6.25
CA ASN A 148 1.11 17.60 -7.04
C ASN A 148 0.31 16.30 -7.06
N THR A 149 -0.66 16.15 -6.16
CA THR A 149 -1.46 14.92 -6.02
C THR A 149 -2.91 15.22 -5.72
N PHE A 150 -3.79 14.28 -6.00
CA PHE A 150 -5.17 14.29 -5.49
C PHE A 150 -5.60 12.86 -5.16
N SER A 151 -6.56 12.71 -4.25
CA SER A 151 -7.18 11.40 -3.99
C SER A 151 -8.60 11.36 -4.52
N ILE A 152 -9.05 10.18 -4.97
CA ILE A 152 -10.45 9.89 -5.27
C ILE A 152 -10.84 8.69 -4.43
N CYS A 153 -11.88 8.84 -3.62
CA CYS A 153 -12.53 7.72 -2.95
C CYS A 153 -13.90 7.46 -3.59
N CYS A 154 -14.27 6.20 -3.76
CA CYS A 154 -15.54 5.81 -4.34
C CYS A 154 -16.09 4.53 -3.69
N TRP A 155 -17.39 4.54 -3.37
CA TRP A 155 -18.15 3.43 -2.78
C TRP A 155 -19.64 3.55 -3.15
N LEU A 156 -20.40 2.47 -2.96
CA LEU A 156 -21.85 2.42 -3.27
C LEU A 156 -22.71 2.62 -2.03
N GLN A 157 -23.70 3.52 -2.11
CA GLN A 157 -24.74 3.68 -1.10
C GLN A 157 -25.91 2.72 -1.36
N ASP A 158 -26.42 2.10 -0.30
CA ASP A 158 -27.61 1.22 -0.29
C ASP A 158 -27.55 0.03 -1.25
N SER A 159 -26.87 -1.05 -0.86
CA SER A 159 -27.00 -2.37 -1.50
C SER A 159 -27.86 -3.34 -0.70
N CYS A 160 -28.78 -2.84 0.13
CA CYS A 160 -29.83 -3.69 0.70
C CYS A 160 -30.90 -3.91 -0.39
N GLU A 161 -31.13 -5.17 -0.75
CA GLU A 161 -32.21 -5.68 -1.63
C GLU A 161 -31.94 -5.96 -3.12
N SER A 162 -30.75 -5.75 -3.69
CA SER A 162 -30.42 -6.35 -4.99
C SER A 162 -28.96 -6.82 -5.07
N SER A 163 -28.72 -8.09 -4.75
CA SER A 163 -27.40 -8.71 -4.78
C SER A 163 -26.92 -8.93 -6.23
N ALA A 164 -26.43 -7.86 -6.83
CA ALA A 164 -25.51 -7.85 -7.95
C ALA A 164 -24.17 -8.56 -7.61
N GLY A 165 -23.84 -8.66 -6.31
CA GLY A 165 -22.65 -9.35 -5.82
C GLY A 165 -21.39 -8.49 -5.86
N LEU A 166 -20.37 -8.89 -5.08
CA LEU A 166 -19.13 -8.13 -4.89
C LEU A 166 -18.42 -7.76 -6.20
N GLN A 167 -18.47 -8.64 -7.19
CA GLN A 167 -17.86 -8.39 -8.49
C GLN A 167 -18.50 -7.20 -9.21
N GLU A 168 -19.82 -7.14 -9.29
CA GLU A 168 -20.53 -6.03 -9.95
C GLU A 168 -20.35 -4.70 -9.19
N ASP A 169 -20.35 -4.74 -7.86
CA ASP A 169 -20.05 -3.56 -7.03
C ASP A 169 -18.65 -3.04 -7.33
N LEU A 170 -17.65 -3.94 -7.35
CA LEU A 170 -16.27 -3.62 -7.65
C LEU A 170 -16.08 -3.07 -9.07
N GLU A 171 -16.73 -3.68 -10.07
CA GLU A 171 -16.72 -3.20 -11.45
C GLU A 171 -17.33 -1.80 -11.56
N ALA A 172 -18.43 -1.53 -10.85
CA ALA A 172 -19.06 -0.21 -10.82
C ALA A 172 -18.15 0.85 -10.19
N VAL A 173 -17.51 0.55 -9.06
CA VAL A 173 -16.55 1.46 -8.39
C VAL A 173 -15.35 1.74 -9.30
N LEU A 174 -14.69 0.69 -9.82
CA LEU A 174 -13.51 0.83 -10.68
C LEU A 174 -13.82 1.62 -11.96
N ARG A 175 -14.94 1.33 -12.61
CA ARG A 175 -15.40 2.08 -13.80
C ARG A 175 -15.66 3.54 -13.47
N LYS A 176 -16.26 3.84 -12.31
CA LYS A 176 -16.52 5.23 -11.90
C LYS A 176 -15.23 6.00 -11.63
N ILE A 177 -14.25 5.37 -10.98
CA ILE A 177 -12.93 5.95 -10.77
C ILE A 177 -12.25 6.22 -12.11
N GLU A 178 -12.24 5.24 -13.03
CA GLU A 178 -11.68 5.42 -14.37
C GLU A 178 -12.31 6.59 -15.13
N LEU A 179 -13.64 6.72 -15.11
CA LEU A 179 -14.35 7.85 -15.71
C LEU A 179 -13.97 9.20 -15.10
N LYS A 180 -13.78 9.26 -13.77
CA LYS A 180 -13.34 10.48 -13.07
C LYS A 180 -11.89 10.83 -13.40
N LEU A 181 -11.00 9.83 -13.44
CA LEU A 181 -9.61 10.01 -13.88
C LEU A 181 -9.57 10.63 -15.28
N VAL A 182 -10.26 10.02 -16.25
CA VAL A 182 -10.34 10.53 -17.63
C VAL A 182 -10.96 11.93 -17.67
N GLY A 183 -12.03 12.18 -16.91
CA GLY A 183 -12.65 13.50 -16.80
C GLY A 183 -11.72 14.59 -16.25
N TYR A 184 -10.71 14.22 -15.47
CA TYR A 184 -9.66 15.11 -14.99
C TYR A 184 -8.41 15.14 -15.86
N GLY A 185 -8.37 14.36 -16.95
CA GLY A 185 -7.22 14.28 -17.87
C GLY A 185 -6.11 13.32 -17.41
N PHE A 186 -6.42 12.36 -16.55
CA PHE A 186 -5.48 11.37 -16.02
C PHE A 186 -5.88 9.94 -16.39
N GLY A 187 -4.92 9.01 -16.34
CA GLY A 187 -5.16 7.58 -16.50
C GLY A 187 -4.66 6.77 -15.30
N TRP A 188 -4.77 5.45 -15.39
CA TRP A 188 -4.29 4.54 -14.33
C TRP A 188 -2.77 4.60 -14.15
N GLU A 189 -2.03 5.00 -15.18
CA GLU A 189 -0.59 5.25 -15.12
C GLU A 189 -0.22 6.35 -14.13
N ASN A 190 -1.13 7.26 -13.79
CA ASN A 190 -0.91 8.33 -12.80
C ASN A 190 -1.18 7.87 -11.36
N VAL A 191 -1.83 6.71 -11.16
CA VAL A 191 -2.17 6.23 -9.82
C VAL A 191 -0.90 5.76 -9.11
N VAL A 192 -0.67 6.31 -7.92
CA VAL A 192 0.50 6.04 -7.07
C VAL A 192 0.20 4.89 -6.12
N TYR A 193 -0.96 4.94 -5.47
CA TYR A 193 -1.35 4.01 -4.41
C TYR A 193 -2.87 3.73 -4.43
N ILE A 194 -3.26 2.51 -4.05
CA ILE A 194 -4.66 2.09 -3.94
C ILE A 194 -4.96 1.46 -2.57
N HIS A 195 -5.95 1.99 -1.85
CA HIS A 195 -6.65 1.22 -0.80
C HIS A 195 -7.83 0.51 -1.42
N LEU A 196 -7.83 -0.82 -1.35
CA LEU A 196 -8.93 -1.67 -1.80
C LEU A 196 -9.59 -2.29 -0.58
N TYR A 197 -10.78 -1.84 -0.22
CA TYR A 197 -11.54 -2.41 0.87
C TYR A 197 -12.69 -3.26 0.33
N ILE A 198 -12.84 -4.45 0.91
CA ILE A 198 -13.87 -5.41 0.52
C ILE A 198 -14.66 -5.85 1.75
N ALA A 199 -15.91 -6.24 1.54
CA ALA A 199 -16.78 -6.67 2.64
C ALA A 199 -16.53 -8.12 3.10
N ASP A 200 -15.84 -8.93 2.30
CA ASP A 200 -15.63 -10.37 2.56
C ASP A 200 -14.34 -10.88 1.89
N MET A 201 -13.33 -11.20 2.69
CA MET A 201 -12.02 -11.68 2.25
C MET A 201 -12.07 -13.09 1.64
N ASN A 202 -13.14 -13.87 1.88
CA ASN A 202 -13.32 -15.16 1.19
C ASN A 202 -13.47 -15.00 -0.32
N LYS A 203 -13.88 -13.82 -0.78
CA LYS A 203 -14.07 -13.49 -2.20
C LYS A 203 -12.86 -12.79 -2.82
N PHE A 204 -11.71 -12.80 -2.14
CA PHE A 204 -10.48 -12.15 -2.60
C PHE A 204 -10.03 -12.61 -4.00
N SER A 205 -10.23 -13.89 -4.35
CA SER A 205 -9.89 -14.41 -5.69
C SER A 205 -10.69 -13.71 -6.80
N ILE A 206 -12.00 -13.56 -6.60
CA ILE A 206 -12.91 -12.88 -7.53
C ILE A 206 -12.51 -11.40 -7.65
N VAL A 207 -12.26 -10.75 -6.51
CA VAL A 207 -11.81 -9.34 -6.46
C VAL A 207 -10.54 -9.15 -7.27
N ASN A 208 -9.57 -10.05 -7.11
CA ASN A 208 -8.30 -9.97 -7.83
C ASN A 208 -8.52 -10.17 -9.33
N GLU A 209 -9.33 -11.15 -9.75
CA GLU A 209 -9.68 -11.38 -11.16
C GLU A 209 -10.37 -10.16 -11.81
N THR A 210 -11.29 -9.51 -11.10
CA THR A 210 -11.91 -8.27 -11.59
C THR A 210 -10.88 -7.13 -11.66
N TYR A 211 -10.10 -6.94 -10.60
CA TYR A 211 -9.12 -5.86 -10.50
C TYR A 211 -8.05 -5.91 -11.59
N VAL A 212 -7.57 -7.12 -11.96
CA VAL A 212 -6.54 -7.26 -13.00
C VAL A 212 -7.00 -6.83 -14.39
N ARG A 213 -8.31 -6.75 -14.64
CA ARG A 213 -8.87 -6.28 -15.92
C ARG A 213 -8.81 -4.76 -16.06
N TYR A 214 -8.78 -4.04 -14.95
CA TYR A 214 -8.68 -2.58 -14.92
C TYR A 214 -7.24 -2.10 -14.82
N ILE A 215 -6.43 -2.75 -13.98
CA ILE A 215 -5.02 -2.38 -13.78
C ILE A 215 -4.15 -3.36 -14.54
N THR A 216 -3.83 -3.00 -15.79
CA THR A 216 -2.99 -3.82 -16.68
C THR A 216 -1.65 -3.15 -16.92
N GLN A 217 -0.67 -3.92 -17.39
CA GLN A 217 0.62 -3.38 -17.81
C GLN A 217 0.48 -2.37 -18.96
N GLU A 218 -0.50 -2.57 -19.86
CA GLU A 218 -0.80 -1.64 -20.96
C GLU A 218 -1.32 -0.29 -20.45
N LYS A 219 -2.21 -0.31 -19.44
CA LYS A 219 -2.74 0.90 -18.80
C LYS A 219 -1.76 1.54 -17.82
N CYS A 220 -0.72 0.82 -17.39
CA CYS A 220 0.28 1.27 -16.43
C CYS A 220 1.71 1.00 -16.94
N PRO A 221 2.14 1.60 -18.07
CA PRO A 221 3.44 1.30 -18.68
C PRO A 221 4.63 1.66 -17.78
N PHE A 222 4.45 2.62 -16.86
CA PHE A 222 5.47 3.06 -15.90
C PHE A 222 5.41 2.32 -14.56
N GLY A 223 4.67 1.21 -14.49
CA GLY A 223 4.49 0.40 -13.30
C GLY A 223 3.11 0.58 -12.65
N VAL A 224 2.61 -0.55 -12.14
CA VAL A 224 1.34 -0.63 -11.41
C VAL A 224 1.46 0.00 -10.02
N PRO A 225 0.38 0.59 -9.47
CA PRO A 225 0.41 1.22 -8.16
C PRO A 225 0.65 0.21 -7.03
N SER A 226 1.18 0.69 -5.92
CA SER A 226 1.21 -0.06 -4.66
C SER A 226 -0.18 -0.11 -4.05
N ARG A 227 -0.46 -1.15 -3.26
CA ARG A 227 -1.82 -1.46 -2.83
C ARG A 227 -1.85 -2.11 -1.44
N SER A 228 -2.89 -1.83 -0.66
CA SER A 228 -3.33 -2.69 0.45
C SER A 228 -4.74 -3.18 0.20
N THR A 229 -5.04 -4.42 0.59
CA THR A 229 -6.39 -5.00 0.44
C THR A 229 -6.87 -5.55 1.76
N ILE A 230 -7.88 -4.90 2.35
CA ILE A 230 -8.31 -5.16 3.73
C ILE A 230 -9.81 -5.46 3.75
N GLU A 231 -10.24 -6.42 4.57
CA GLU A 231 -11.67 -6.60 4.84
C GLU A 231 -12.15 -5.49 5.78
N LEU A 232 -13.27 -4.84 5.45
CA LEU A 232 -13.91 -3.85 6.34
C LEU A 232 -15.39 -4.22 6.53
N PRO A 233 -16.01 -3.83 7.66
CA PRO A 233 -17.44 -4.07 7.92
C PRO A 233 -18.37 -3.16 7.09
N LEU A 234 -18.12 -3.04 5.78
CA LEU A 234 -18.81 -2.12 4.86
C LEU A 234 -20.33 -2.33 4.84
N LEU A 235 -20.77 -3.59 4.81
CA LEU A 235 -22.19 -3.94 4.75
C LEU A 235 -22.96 -3.53 6.01
N GLN A 236 -22.30 -3.47 7.17
CA GLN A 236 -22.94 -3.08 8.44
C GLN A 236 -23.33 -1.60 8.47
N VAL A 237 -22.68 -0.78 7.63
CA VAL A 237 -22.88 0.67 7.56
C VAL A 237 -23.39 1.12 6.19
N GLY A 238 -23.83 0.20 5.34
CA GLY A 238 -24.46 0.52 4.06
C GLY A 238 -23.52 1.01 2.95
N LEU A 239 -22.20 0.79 3.04
CA LEU A 239 -21.21 1.24 2.03
C LEU A 239 -21.00 0.26 0.86
N GLY A 240 -21.92 -0.68 0.64
CA GLY A 240 -21.81 -1.71 -0.40
C GLY A 240 -20.73 -2.75 -0.12
N SER A 241 -20.41 -3.58 -1.12
CA SER A 241 -19.44 -4.68 -0.95
C SER A 241 -17.98 -4.27 -1.25
N ALA A 242 -17.77 -3.15 -1.93
CA ALA A 242 -16.47 -2.67 -2.37
C ALA A 242 -16.32 -1.16 -2.15
N TYR A 243 -15.17 -0.74 -1.63
CA TYR A 243 -14.79 0.65 -1.42
C TYR A 243 -13.35 0.81 -1.88
N ILE A 244 -13.08 1.80 -2.73
CA ILE A 244 -11.74 2.06 -3.25
C ILE A 244 -11.35 3.51 -3.04
N GLU A 245 -10.12 3.71 -2.57
CA GLU A 245 -9.46 5.00 -2.58
C GLU A 245 -8.17 4.93 -3.41
N VAL A 246 -8.01 5.84 -4.35
CA VAL A 246 -6.82 5.99 -5.18
C VAL A 246 -6.12 7.30 -4.89
N LEU A 247 -4.80 7.26 -4.75
CA LEU A 247 -3.94 8.44 -4.74
C LEU A 247 -3.33 8.62 -6.13
N VAL A 248 -3.47 9.79 -6.71
CA VAL A 248 -3.12 10.10 -8.10
C VAL A 248 -2.08 11.21 -8.12
N ALA A 249 -1.02 11.01 -8.91
CA ALA A 249 -0.03 12.02 -9.20
C ALA A 249 -0.44 12.89 -10.40
N ASN A 250 -0.11 14.18 -10.36
CA ASN A 250 -0.37 15.11 -11.46
C ASN A 250 0.62 14.97 -12.63
N ASP A 251 1.65 14.13 -12.48
CA ASP A 251 2.66 13.84 -13.49
C ASP A 251 2.99 12.34 -13.53
N GLN A 252 3.91 11.93 -14.41
CA GLN A 252 4.32 10.52 -14.61
C GLN A 252 5.72 10.21 -14.04
N SER A 253 6.22 11.01 -13.08
CA SER A 253 7.55 10.85 -12.48
C SER A 253 7.64 9.77 -11.39
N LYS A 254 6.56 9.02 -11.15
CA LYS A 254 6.54 7.95 -10.15
C LYS A 254 7.56 6.85 -10.49
N ARG A 255 8.23 6.32 -9.49
CA ARG A 255 9.15 5.18 -9.59
C ARG A 255 8.56 3.99 -8.84
N VAL A 256 8.50 2.83 -9.48
CA VAL A 256 7.81 1.65 -8.95
C VAL A 256 8.80 0.51 -8.73
N LEU A 257 8.76 -0.12 -7.54
CA LEU A 257 9.41 -1.40 -7.29
C LEU A 257 8.38 -2.52 -7.38
N HIS A 258 8.51 -3.37 -8.40
CA HIS A 258 7.61 -4.49 -8.64
C HIS A 258 8.41 -5.80 -8.71
N VAL A 259 8.39 -6.58 -7.63
CA VAL A 259 8.98 -7.91 -7.55
C VAL A 259 8.01 -8.89 -8.19
N GLN A 260 8.34 -9.36 -9.39
CA GLN A 260 7.48 -10.19 -10.24
C GLN A 260 7.78 -11.69 -10.14
N SER A 261 8.87 -12.06 -9.46
CA SER A 261 9.29 -13.45 -9.29
C SER A 261 9.53 -13.78 -7.82
N ILE A 262 9.30 -15.05 -7.47
CA ILE A 262 9.62 -15.57 -6.14
C ILE A 262 11.13 -15.43 -5.92
N SER A 263 11.51 -14.93 -4.73
CA SER A 263 12.87 -14.56 -4.40
C SER A 263 13.17 -14.84 -2.94
N CYS A 264 14.45 -14.80 -2.56
CA CYS A 264 14.85 -14.97 -1.15
C CYS A 264 14.92 -13.65 -0.37
N TRP A 265 14.62 -12.52 -0.99
CA TRP A 265 14.84 -11.19 -0.39
C TRP A 265 13.54 -10.41 -0.14
N ALA A 266 12.50 -10.59 -0.97
CA ALA A 266 11.18 -10.00 -0.74
C ALA A 266 10.06 -10.83 -1.39
N PRO A 267 8.83 -10.81 -0.82
CA PRO A 267 7.68 -11.51 -1.39
C PRO A 267 7.32 -10.98 -2.77
N SER A 268 6.95 -11.89 -3.69
CA SER A 268 6.50 -11.56 -5.04
C SER A 268 5.07 -10.98 -5.03
N CYS A 269 4.78 -10.04 -5.93
CA CYS A 269 3.43 -9.54 -6.16
C CYS A 269 2.62 -10.56 -6.97
N ILE A 270 1.69 -11.26 -6.32
CA ILE A 270 0.71 -12.11 -7.02
C ILE A 270 -0.48 -11.22 -7.44
N GLY A 271 -0.35 -10.58 -8.61
CA GLY A 271 -1.35 -9.67 -9.20
C GLY A 271 -0.77 -8.28 -9.53
N PRO A 272 -1.53 -7.42 -10.23
CA PRO A 272 -1.06 -6.12 -10.73
C PRO A 272 -1.08 -5.05 -9.65
N TYR A 273 -0.20 -5.22 -8.68
CA TYR A 273 0.22 -4.19 -7.74
C TYR A 273 1.73 -4.27 -7.58
N SER A 274 2.32 -3.26 -6.96
CA SER A 274 3.76 -3.19 -6.69
C SER A 274 4.04 -3.12 -5.19
N GLN A 275 5.23 -3.51 -4.76
CA GLN A 275 5.65 -3.46 -3.35
C GLN A 275 5.73 -2.02 -2.86
N ALA A 276 6.15 -1.10 -3.73
CA ALA A 276 6.21 0.31 -3.39
C ALA A 276 6.19 1.22 -4.62
N THR A 277 5.60 2.39 -4.45
CA THR A 277 5.64 3.50 -5.40
C THR A 277 6.27 4.72 -4.71
N LEU A 278 7.39 5.20 -5.24
CA LEU A 278 7.99 6.47 -4.87
C LEU A 278 7.42 7.57 -5.78
N TYR A 279 6.86 8.62 -5.19
CA TYR A 279 6.46 9.82 -5.90
C TYR A 279 7.00 11.05 -5.16
N LYS A 280 7.79 11.88 -5.85
CA LYS A 280 8.60 12.93 -5.23
C LYS A 280 9.42 12.31 -4.09
N GLU A 281 9.28 12.83 -2.88
CA GLU A 281 10.00 12.38 -1.69
C GLU A 281 9.22 11.37 -0.83
N ILE A 282 8.08 10.86 -1.30
CA ILE A 282 7.22 9.96 -0.51
C ILE A 282 7.15 8.58 -1.13
N LEU A 283 7.63 7.60 -0.36
CA LEU A 283 7.55 6.19 -0.70
C LEU A 283 6.28 5.59 -0.07
N HIS A 284 5.29 5.33 -0.92
CA HIS A 284 4.09 4.60 -0.55
C HIS A 284 4.35 3.10 -0.68
N MET A 285 4.45 2.38 0.44
CA MET A 285 4.56 0.92 0.42
C MET A 285 3.19 0.26 0.41
N ALA A 286 3.08 -0.83 -0.34
CA ALA A 286 1.97 -1.76 -0.25
C ALA A 286 1.89 -2.40 1.14
N GLY A 287 0.73 -2.97 1.44
CA GLY A 287 0.53 -3.77 2.64
C GLY A 287 1.51 -4.94 2.67
N GLN A 288 2.30 -5.00 3.74
CA GLN A 288 3.29 -6.05 3.98
C GLN A 288 2.72 -7.05 4.96
N LEU A 289 2.55 -8.28 4.48
CA LEU A 289 2.19 -9.44 5.27
C LEU A 289 3.47 -10.15 5.75
N GLY A 290 3.33 -10.94 6.81
CA GLY A 290 4.38 -11.84 7.31
C GLY A 290 4.63 -13.04 6.40
N LEU A 291 4.85 -12.81 5.11
CA LEU A 291 5.15 -13.84 4.13
C LEU A 291 6.63 -14.18 4.16
N ASP A 292 6.95 -15.47 4.19
CA ASP A 292 8.28 -15.96 3.89
C ASP A 292 8.54 -15.82 2.36
N PRO A 293 9.52 -14.98 1.93
CA PRO A 293 9.71 -14.66 0.50
C PRO A 293 9.89 -15.87 -0.44
N PRO A 294 10.71 -16.89 -0.10
CA PRO A 294 10.90 -18.05 -0.96
C PRO A 294 9.64 -18.91 -1.11
N THR A 295 8.83 -19.05 -0.07
CA THR A 295 7.67 -19.97 -0.08
C THR A 295 6.35 -19.26 -0.38
N MET A 296 6.27 -17.93 -0.24
CA MET A 296 5.03 -17.16 -0.37
C MET A 296 3.91 -17.61 0.61
N THR A 297 4.30 -18.22 1.72
CA THR A 297 3.42 -18.66 2.81
C THR A 297 3.54 -17.74 4.02
N ILE A 298 2.47 -17.65 4.82
CA ILE A 298 2.52 -16.91 6.10
C ILE A 298 3.48 -17.62 7.05
N CYS A 299 4.40 -16.88 7.66
CA CYS A 299 5.36 -17.46 8.59
C CYS A 299 4.66 -18.04 9.83
N GLY A 300 5.14 -19.19 10.31
CA GLY A 300 4.64 -19.77 11.56
C GLY A 300 5.04 -18.95 12.78
N GLY A 301 4.31 -19.12 13.90
CA GLY A 301 4.63 -18.47 15.18
C GLY A 301 3.62 -17.40 15.64
N GLY A 302 2.53 -17.19 14.88
CA GLY A 302 1.43 -16.31 15.23
C GLY A 302 1.71 -14.83 14.98
N ALA A 303 0.83 -13.96 15.49
CA ALA A 303 0.80 -12.54 15.13
C ALA A 303 2.12 -11.78 15.33
N THR A 304 2.89 -12.10 16.37
CA THR A 304 4.18 -11.44 16.63
C THR A 304 5.27 -11.84 15.63
N ALA A 305 5.29 -13.12 15.20
CA ALA A 305 6.22 -13.58 14.18
C ALA A 305 5.85 -13.01 12.80
N GLU A 306 4.55 -12.98 12.48
CA GLU A 306 4.05 -12.34 11.26
C GLU A 306 4.41 -10.86 11.18
N LEU A 307 4.30 -10.13 12.29
CA LEU A 307 4.70 -8.73 12.36
C LEU A 307 6.21 -8.55 12.08
N GLU A 308 7.05 -9.36 12.73
CA GLU A 308 8.50 -9.30 12.54
C GLU A 308 8.87 -9.58 11.08
N GLN A 309 8.31 -10.64 10.49
CA GLN A 309 8.55 -10.96 9.08
C GLN A 309 8.04 -9.85 8.15
N ALA A 310 6.90 -9.24 8.45
CA ALA A 310 6.38 -8.11 7.67
C ALA A 310 7.28 -6.87 7.76
N LEU A 311 7.88 -6.61 8.94
CA LEU A 311 8.86 -5.53 9.13
C LEU A 311 10.17 -5.82 8.37
N GLU A 312 10.65 -7.06 8.38
CA GLU A 312 11.81 -7.48 7.58
C GLU A 312 11.55 -7.31 6.08
N ASN A 313 10.37 -7.74 5.60
CA ASN A 313 9.94 -7.56 4.21
C ASN A 313 9.88 -6.07 3.85
N SER A 314 9.33 -5.23 4.75
CA SER A 314 9.26 -3.78 4.57
C SER A 314 10.65 -3.14 4.48
N GLU A 315 11.59 -3.56 5.34
CA GLU A 315 12.97 -3.07 5.29
C GLU A 315 13.65 -3.49 3.99
N ALA A 316 13.50 -4.73 3.55
CA ALA A 316 14.07 -5.20 2.28
C ALA A 316 13.61 -4.33 1.10
N VAL A 317 12.31 -4.03 1.03
CA VAL A 317 11.74 -3.09 0.04
C VAL A 317 12.32 -1.69 0.21
N ALA A 318 12.46 -1.18 1.44
CA ALA A 318 12.97 0.17 1.72
C ALA A 318 14.43 0.33 1.25
N THR A 319 15.26 -0.70 1.45
CA THR A 319 16.68 -0.65 1.05
C THR A 319 16.87 -0.48 -0.45
N CYS A 320 15.92 -0.92 -1.29
CA CYS A 320 15.95 -0.67 -2.74
C CYS A 320 15.83 0.82 -3.11
N PHE A 321 15.36 1.66 -2.18
CA PHE A 321 15.25 3.11 -2.30
C PHE A 321 16.30 3.85 -1.46
N ASN A 322 17.36 3.16 -1.02
CA ASN A 322 18.42 3.71 -0.16
C ASN A 322 17.88 4.31 1.16
N CYS A 323 16.77 3.80 1.68
CA CYS A 323 16.17 4.23 2.93
C CYS A 323 15.93 3.04 3.87
N SER A 324 15.45 3.33 5.07
CA SER A 324 15.06 2.31 6.06
C SER A 324 13.75 2.67 6.73
N ILE A 325 12.94 1.66 7.04
CA ILE A 325 11.71 1.84 7.82
C ILE A 325 12.00 2.41 9.23
N SER A 326 13.20 2.22 9.74
CA SER A 326 13.55 2.65 11.10
C SER A 326 13.90 4.13 11.19
N THR A 327 14.46 4.72 10.12
CA THR A 327 14.92 6.13 10.09
C THR A 327 14.11 7.03 9.17
N SER A 328 13.36 6.45 8.23
CA SER A 328 12.68 7.19 7.17
C SER A 328 11.16 7.07 7.23
N ALA A 329 10.60 6.20 8.07
CA ALA A 329 9.14 6.10 8.20
C ALA A 329 8.54 7.35 8.86
N LEU A 330 7.46 7.84 8.28
CA LEU A 330 6.62 8.93 8.79
C LEU A 330 5.44 8.38 9.59
N LEU A 331 4.78 7.37 9.02
CA LEU A 331 3.56 6.76 9.54
C LEU A 331 3.60 5.24 9.29
N PHE A 332 3.20 4.47 10.29
CA PHE A 332 2.81 3.07 10.12
C PHE A 332 1.31 2.92 10.34
N VAL A 333 0.63 2.34 9.35
CA VAL A 333 -0.72 1.79 9.56
C VAL A 333 -0.57 0.28 9.79
N VAL A 334 -1.02 -0.19 10.94
CA VAL A 334 -0.95 -1.59 11.37
C VAL A 334 -2.37 -2.13 11.45
N TYR A 335 -2.73 -2.99 10.52
CA TYR A 335 -4.01 -3.67 10.52
C TYR A 335 -3.90 -4.95 11.35
N CYS A 336 -4.72 -5.05 12.39
CA CYS A 336 -4.85 -6.24 13.24
C CYS A 336 -6.15 -6.95 12.87
N SER A 337 -6.07 -8.22 12.49
CA SER A 337 -7.24 -9.05 12.21
C SER A 337 -7.94 -9.48 13.50
N THR A 338 -9.23 -9.83 13.42
CA THR A 338 -9.95 -10.49 14.53
C THR A 338 -9.37 -11.86 14.89
N TYR A 339 -8.61 -12.47 13.97
CA TYR A 339 -7.85 -13.70 14.25
C TYR A 339 -6.71 -13.48 15.24
N ALA A 340 -6.21 -12.24 15.40
CA ALA A 340 -5.22 -11.89 16.41
C ALA A 340 -5.91 -11.64 17.78
N PRO A 341 -5.72 -12.52 18.78
CA PRO A 341 -6.37 -12.39 20.07
C PRO A 341 -6.02 -11.07 20.74
N SER A 342 -6.98 -10.43 21.42
CA SER A 342 -6.76 -9.17 22.14
C SER A 342 -5.60 -9.26 23.15
N SER A 343 -5.41 -10.44 23.77
CA SER A 343 -4.31 -10.70 24.69
C SER A 343 -2.93 -10.67 24.03
N GLU A 344 -2.81 -10.84 22.72
CA GLU A 344 -1.54 -10.84 22.00
C GLU A 344 -1.21 -9.49 21.37
N ARG A 345 -2.17 -8.58 21.27
CA ARG A 345 -1.98 -7.28 20.60
C ARG A 345 -0.95 -6.39 21.28
N HIS A 346 -0.83 -6.43 22.61
CA HIS A 346 0.24 -5.72 23.31
C HIS A 346 1.63 -6.21 22.85
N ARG A 347 1.77 -7.52 22.60
CA ARG A 347 3.02 -8.12 22.12
C ARG A 347 3.37 -7.69 20.70
N ILE A 348 2.36 -7.42 19.86
CA ILE A 348 2.56 -6.83 18.52
C ILE A 348 3.23 -5.47 18.68
N GLN A 349 2.66 -4.58 19.49
CA GLN A 349 3.23 -3.25 19.73
C GLN A 349 4.63 -3.32 20.36
N ASP A 350 4.82 -4.13 21.41
CA ASP A 350 6.12 -4.28 22.07
C ASP A 350 7.19 -4.81 21.10
N LYS A 351 6.83 -5.76 20.23
CA LYS A 351 7.73 -6.33 19.23
C LYS A 351 8.09 -5.30 18.16
N GLN A 352 7.12 -4.54 17.66
CA GLN A 352 7.34 -3.46 16.70
C GLN A 352 8.31 -2.42 17.26
N ASP A 353 8.07 -1.95 18.47
CA ASP A 353 8.93 -0.98 19.15
C ASP A 353 10.35 -1.53 19.34
N THR A 354 10.46 -2.78 19.78
CA THR A 354 11.76 -3.44 20.00
C THR A 354 12.53 -3.59 18.69
N PHE A 355 11.87 -4.04 17.62
CA PHE A 355 12.46 -4.25 16.31
C PHE A 355 12.97 -2.92 15.73
N LEU A 356 12.14 -1.87 15.70
CA LEU A 356 12.52 -0.56 15.19
C LEU A 356 13.64 0.08 16.01
N LYS A 357 13.62 -0.05 17.35
CA LYS A 357 14.71 0.43 18.23
C LYS A 357 16.01 -0.31 17.94
N GLN A 358 15.98 -1.64 17.82
CA GLN A 358 17.17 -2.43 17.49
C GLN A 358 17.75 -2.02 16.13
N MET A 359 16.91 -1.90 15.11
CA MET A 359 17.34 -1.44 13.78
C MET A 359 18.00 -0.06 13.81
N ARG A 360 17.40 0.89 14.54
CA ARG A 360 17.98 2.24 14.69
C ARG A 360 19.38 2.22 15.31
N LEU A 361 19.61 1.34 16.29
CA LEU A 361 20.93 1.16 16.91
C LEU A 361 21.94 0.57 15.92
N PHE A 362 21.53 -0.30 15.01
CA PHE A 362 22.42 -0.81 13.96
C PHE A 362 22.70 0.22 12.86
N GLN A 363 21.80 1.18 12.64
CA GLN A 363 21.93 2.19 11.59
C GLN A 363 22.65 3.46 12.03
N SER A 364 22.82 3.70 13.34
CA SER A 364 23.55 4.87 13.84
C SER A 364 25.01 4.94 13.38
N ASP A 365 25.60 3.82 12.95
CA ASP A 365 26.96 3.75 12.43
C ASP A 365 27.09 4.14 10.95
N LYS A 366 25.98 4.34 10.22
CA LYS A 366 25.97 4.76 8.80
C LYS A 366 25.63 6.25 8.69
N ALA A 367 26.65 7.07 8.42
CA ALA A 367 26.64 8.53 8.62
C ALA A 367 25.93 9.39 7.54
N SER A 368 24.91 8.93 6.80
CA SER A 368 24.36 9.74 5.68
C SER A 368 22.85 9.77 5.45
N ILE A 369 22.00 9.26 6.36
CA ILE A 369 20.55 9.21 6.12
C ILE A 369 19.85 10.33 6.91
N VAL A 370 19.05 11.15 6.24
CA VAL A 370 18.13 12.12 6.87
C VAL A 370 17.20 11.34 7.81
N LYS A 371 17.23 11.70 9.09
CA LYS A 371 16.45 11.01 10.13
C LYS A 371 15.11 11.72 10.30
N VAL A 372 14.03 11.01 9.97
CA VAL A 372 12.68 11.43 10.34
C VAL A 372 12.55 11.30 11.86
N PRO A 373 12.10 12.36 12.57
CA PRO A 373 11.81 12.27 14.00
C PRO A 373 10.65 11.30 14.22
N ASP A 374 10.78 10.43 15.23
CA ASP A 374 9.88 9.31 15.62
C ASP A 374 8.58 9.13 14.81
N PRO A 375 8.40 8.00 14.08
CA PRO A 375 7.20 7.75 13.31
C PRO A 375 5.97 7.69 14.22
N ILE A 376 4.82 8.05 13.65
CA ILE A 376 3.52 7.89 14.30
C ILE A 376 2.88 6.56 13.90
N PHE A 377 2.00 6.04 14.76
CA PHE A 377 1.40 4.71 14.59
C PHE A 377 -0.11 4.79 14.63
N LEU A 378 -0.75 4.14 13.66
CA LEU A 378 -2.18 3.92 13.61
C LEU A 378 -2.44 2.41 13.61
N TYR A 379 -3.10 1.92 14.66
CA TYR A 379 -3.58 0.56 14.74
C TYR A 379 -5.06 0.51 14.37
N VAL A 380 -5.42 -0.42 13.50
CA VAL A 380 -6.79 -0.60 13.01
C VAL A 380 -7.22 -2.04 13.20
N LEU A 381 -8.30 -2.26 13.93
CA LEU A 381 -8.93 -3.58 14.07
C LEU A 381 -9.88 -3.83 12.91
N VAL A 382 -9.63 -4.90 12.17
CA VAL A 382 -10.38 -5.27 10.97
C VAL A 382 -10.87 -6.72 11.06
N PRO A 383 -11.99 -7.08 10.39
CA PRO A 383 -12.49 -8.45 10.37
C PRO A 383 -11.43 -9.47 9.94
N ASP A 384 -10.77 -9.23 8.80
CA ASP A 384 -9.81 -10.16 8.21
C ASP A 384 -8.79 -9.49 7.27
N LEU A 385 -7.72 -10.22 6.98
CA LEU A 385 -6.62 -9.87 6.09
C LEU A 385 -6.40 -10.97 5.05
N PRO A 386 -5.72 -10.67 3.92
CA PRO A 386 -5.41 -11.68 2.93
C PRO A 386 -4.64 -12.86 3.54
N LYS A 387 -4.89 -14.08 3.03
CA LYS A 387 -4.32 -15.33 3.55
C LYS A 387 -4.62 -15.61 5.03
N ARG A 388 -5.65 -14.98 5.61
CA ARG A 388 -6.02 -15.10 7.05
C ARG A 388 -4.89 -14.67 7.98
N ALA A 389 -4.07 -13.72 7.55
CA ALA A 389 -3.00 -13.19 8.38
C ALA A 389 -3.55 -12.53 9.65
N HIS A 390 -2.76 -12.57 10.72
CA HIS A 390 -3.07 -11.89 11.96
C HIS A 390 -2.79 -10.39 11.87
N VAL A 391 -1.78 -9.99 11.09
CA VAL A 391 -1.32 -8.61 11.00
C VAL A 391 -0.80 -8.25 9.60
N GLU A 392 -1.09 -7.04 9.16
CA GLU A 392 -0.53 -6.42 7.95
C GLU A 392 0.00 -5.03 8.33
N ILE A 393 1.18 -4.67 7.85
CA ILE A 393 1.75 -3.33 8.07
C ILE A 393 1.89 -2.56 6.76
N LYS A 394 1.60 -1.28 6.82
CA LYS A 394 1.71 -0.35 5.70
C LYS A 394 2.50 0.88 6.16
N PRO A 395 3.82 0.90 5.93
CA PRO A 395 4.64 2.08 6.19
C PRO A 395 4.54 3.11 5.05
N ILE A 396 4.61 4.39 5.42
CA ILE A 396 4.83 5.51 4.49
C ILE A 396 6.16 6.16 4.89
N LEU A 397 7.09 6.28 3.93
CA LEU A 397 8.44 6.74 4.20
C LEU A 397 8.76 8.04 3.46
N TYR A 398 9.58 8.88 4.09
CA TYR A 398 10.21 10.05 3.49
C TYR A 398 11.58 9.66 2.91
N VAL A 399 11.74 9.87 1.62
CA VAL A 399 12.97 9.60 0.86
C VAL A 399 13.41 10.92 0.23
N PRO A 400 14.36 11.65 0.84
CA PRO A 400 14.80 12.94 0.31
C PRO A 400 15.46 12.77 -1.07
N GLU A 401 15.28 13.77 -1.95
CA GLU A 401 16.04 13.83 -3.20
C GLU A 401 17.52 14.20 -2.90
N ASP A 402 18.46 13.67 -3.70
CA ASP A 402 19.92 13.78 -3.48
C ASP A 402 20.46 15.24 -3.33
N ALA A 403 19.65 16.26 -3.64
CA ALA A 403 20.01 17.68 -3.56
C ALA A 403 19.62 18.37 -2.23
N ASP A 404 18.78 17.77 -1.37
CA ASP A 404 18.20 18.44 -0.21
C ASP A 404 18.95 18.23 1.12
N VAL A 405 20.28 18.26 1.05
CA VAL A 405 21.13 18.38 2.24
C VAL A 405 21.27 19.86 2.62
N THR A 406 20.17 20.49 3.03
CA THR A 406 20.24 21.72 3.81
C THR A 406 19.45 21.57 5.10
N THR A 407 20.20 21.37 6.19
CA THR A 407 19.69 21.49 7.54
C THR A 407 19.27 22.94 7.79
N GLY A 408 17.97 23.19 7.61
CA GLY A 408 17.36 24.48 7.93
C GLY A 408 17.52 24.79 9.42
N THR A 409 18.18 25.92 9.71
CA THR A 409 18.30 26.49 11.05
C THR A 409 16.92 26.72 11.66
N VAL A 410 16.74 26.31 12.92
CA VAL A 410 15.52 26.55 13.70
C VAL A 410 15.29 28.06 13.81
N GLN A 411 14.29 28.57 13.10
CA GLN A 411 13.74 29.90 13.35
C GLN A 411 12.56 29.72 14.31
N GLU A 412 12.70 30.19 15.54
CA GLU A 412 11.60 30.23 16.52
C GLU A 412 10.40 30.97 15.91
N LEU A 413 9.28 30.27 15.76
CA LEU A 413 8.03 30.86 15.30
C LEU A 413 7.52 31.85 16.34
N SER A 414 7.26 33.07 15.88
CA SER A 414 6.51 34.11 16.57
C SER A 414 5.13 33.60 17.02
N CYS A 415 4.69 34.04 18.19
CA CYS A 415 3.38 33.73 18.80
C CYS A 415 2.21 33.88 17.79
N VAL A 416 1.78 32.76 17.20
CA VAL A 416 0.57 32.71 16.38
C VAL A 416 -0.62 32.79 17.33
N ARG A 417 -1.52 33.75 17.09
CA ARG A 417 -2.77 33.85 17.85
C ARG A 417 -3.58 32.58 17.57
N MET A 418 -3.64 31.69 18.57
CA MET A 418 -4.31 30.41 18.43
C MET A 418 -5.80 30.60 18.11
N PRO A 419 -6.36 29.77 17.23
CA PRO A 419 -7.78 29.83 16.93
C PRO A 419 -8.62 29.56 18.21
N SER A 420 -9.69 30.32 18.36
CA SER A 420 -10.73 30.10 19.37
C SER A 420 -12.10 30.25 18.71
N TYR A 421 -12.64 29.15 18.21
CA TYR A 421 -13.98 29.09 17.63
C TYR A 421 -14.71 27.84 18.16
N TRP A 422 -16.04 27.82 18.00
CA TRP A 422 -16.94 26.85 18.64
C TRP A 422 -16.84 26.76 20.17
N GLY A 423 -16.31 27.82 20.81
CA GLY A 423 -16.14 27.88 22.26
C GLY A 423 -14.96 27.08 22.83
N PHE A 424 -14.18 26.38 21.98
CA PHE A 424 -13.01 25.62 22.44
C PHE A 424 -11.84 26.55 22.76
N GLN A 425 -11.20 26.30 23.91
CA GLN A 425 -9.96 26.96 24.33
C GLN A 425 -8.88 25.90 24.52
N HIS A 426 -7.61 26.28 24.40
CA HIS A 426 -6.52 25.33 24.60
C HIS A 426 -6.54 24.77 26.04
N ALA A 427 -6.61 23.44 26.15
CA ALA A 427 -6.43 22.72 27.40
C ALA A 427 -5.29 21.70 27.26
N HIS A 428 -4.57 21.44 28.35
CA HIS A 428 -3.42 20.51 28.35
C HIS A 428 -3.76 19.10 27.87
N TRP A 429 -5.00 18.65 28.08
CA TRP A 429 -5.43 17.31 27.64
C TRP A 429 -5.57 17.21 26.12
N HIS A 430 -5.68 18.33 25.37
CA HIS A 430 -5.75 18.31 23.90
C HIS A 430 -4.51 17.67 23.27
N ASP A 431 -3.34 17.90 23.86
CA ASP A 431 -2.08 17.34 23.38
C ASP A 431 -1.99 15.83 23.60
N SER A 432 -2.84 15.28 24.49
CA SER A 432 -2.98 13.84 24.68
C SER A 432 -3.85 13.17 23.62
N CYS A 433 -4.59 13.93 22.80
CA CYS A 433 -5.49 13.39 21.78
C CYS A 433 -4.77 13.06 20.46
N PHE A 434 -3.53 13.49 20.22
CA PHE A 434 -2.88 13.27 18.93
C PHE A 434 -1.43 12.81 19.04
N GLN A 435 -0.93 12.23 17.94
CA GLN A 435 0.48 12.06 17.62
C GLN A 435 0.76 12.82 16.33
N LYS A 436 1.92 13.47 16.22
CA LYS A 436 2.33 14.15 14.98
C LYS A 436 3.77 13.83 14.59
N CYS A 437 4.01 13.68 13.30
CA CYS A 437 5.32 13.58 12.70
C CYS A 437 5.46 14.70 11.66
N VAL A 438 6.49 15.53 11.80
CA VAL A 438 6.71 16.70 10.95
C VAL A 438 8.12 16.66 10.38
N VAL A 439 8.22 16.73 9.05
CA VAL A 439 9.48 17.04 8.37
C VAL A 439 9.41 18.52 8.00
N HIS A 440 10.26 19.32 8.65
CA HIS A 440 10.12 20.78 8.66
C HIS A 440 9.99 21.37 7.24
N GLY A 441 8.93 22.15 7.03
CA GLY A 441 8.65 22.82 5.75
C GLY A 441 8.15 21.91 4.62
N LYS A 442 8.10 20.58 4.81
CA LYS A 442 7.79 19.63 3.75
C LYS A 442 6.58 18.73 4.05
N ILE A 443 6.63 17.98 5.15
CA ILE A 443 5.64 16.95 5.46
C ILE A 443 5.02 17.18 6.82
N PHE A 444 3.71 16.95 6.91
CA PHE A 444 2.94 16.99 8.14
C PHE A 444 1.99 15.79 8.20
N ALA A 445 2.18 14.91 9.16
CA ALA A 445 1.34 13.75 9.41
C ALA A 445 0.82 13.77 10.84
N VAL A 446 -0.47 13.50 11.02
CA VAL A 446 -1.14 13.50 12.32
C VAL A 446 -2.08 12.30 12.44
N ILE A 447 -2.02 11.64 13.59
CA ILE A 447 -3.06 10.72 14.06
C ILE A 447 -3.77 11.38 15.23
N LEU A 448 -5.04 11.70 15.08
CA LEU A 448 -5.91 12.21 16.14
C LEU A 448 -6.82 11.07 16.65
N CYS A 449 -6.94 10.92 17.95
CA CYS A 449 -7.68 9.86 18.63
C CYS A 449 -8.61 10.49 19.68
N ILE A 450 -9.91 10.28 19.54
CA ILE A 450 -10.91 10.71 20.52
C ILE A 450 -11.46 9.49 21.25
N THR A 451 -11.14 9.40 22.55
CA THR A 451 -11.64 8.34 23.43
C THR A 451 -13.03 8.70 23.99
N SER A 452 -13.74 7.72 24.55
CA SER A 452 -14.99 7.97 25.26
C SER A 452 -14.84 8.95 26.43
N GLU A 453 -13.69 8.96 27.11
CA GLU A 453 -13.39 9.93 28.17
C GLU A 453 -13.24 11.35 27.64
N ASP A 454 -12.65 11.50 26.44
CA ASP A 454 -12.48 12.80 25.81
C ASP A 454 -13.82 13.37 25.34
N VAL A 455 -14.75 12.53 24.85
CA VAL A 455 -16.13 12.96 24.52
C VAL A 455 -16.80 13.63 25.72
N LEU A 456 -16.66 13.07 26.93
CA LEU A 456 -17.22 13.66 28.15
C LEU A 456 -16.64 15.06 28.42
N LYS A 457 -15.32 15.23 28.25
CA LYS A 457 -14.65 16.53 28.43
C LYS A 457 -15.14 17.53 27.39
N ILE A 458 -15.13 17.15 26.11
CA ILE A 458 -15.58 17.97 24.98
C ILE A 458 -17.00 18.49 25.22
N CYS A 459 -17.92 17.62 25.64
CA CYS A 459 -19.32 17.97 25.87
C CYS A 459 -19.56 18.75 27.16
N SER A 460 -18.75 18.53 28.20
CA SER A 460 -18.90 19.21 29.50
C SER A 460 -18.60 20.72 29.46
N GLU A 461 -17.77 21.18 28.51
CA GLU A 461 -17.44 22.60 28.30
C GLU A 461 -18.61 23.45 27.79
N SER A 462 -19.82 22.90 27.73
CA SER A 462 -21.03 23.50 27.14
C SER A 462 -22.24 23.61 28.06
N LEU A 463 -22.25 22.94 29.22
CA LEU A 463 -23.47 22.87 30.04
C LEU A 463 -23.67 24.15 30.87
N GLY A 464 -24.08 25.22 30.18
CA GLY A 464 -24.98 26.22 30.75
C GLY A 464 -26.40 25.65 30.72
N GLY A 465 -26.97 25.40 31.90
CA GLY A 465 -28.12 24.52 32.08
C GLY A 465 -29.39 24.92 31.35
N ASP A 466 -30.05 23.91 30.77
CA ASP A 466 -31.52 23.82 30.75
C ASP A 466 -31.91 22.34 30.63
N GLU A 467 -32.33 21.73 31.75
CA GLU A 467 -32.85 20.35 31.79
C GLU A 467 -34.32 20.35 31.34
N GLY A 468 -34.56 20.09 30.05
CA GLY A 468 -35.90 20.11 29.45
C GLY A 468 -36.26 18.85 28.65
N ASN A 469 -37.00 17.95 29.31
CA ASN A 469 -37.40 16.60 28.91
C ASN A 469 -37.82 16.39 27.43
N ARG A 470 -37.13 15.55 26.63
CA ARG A 470 -37.61 15.01 25.33
C ARG A 470 -36.71 13.88 24.76
N ASP A 471 -37.30 12.75 24.34
CA ASP A 471 -36.72 11.61 23.57
C ASP A 471 -35.18 11.55 23.50
N TYR A 472 -34.57 11.28 24.65
CA TYR A 472 -33.23 11.79 24.96
C TYR A 472 -32.03 11.00 24.44
N GLN A 473 -32.13 9.72 24.09
CA GLN A 473 -30.91 8.93 23.86
C GLN A 473 -30.29 9.13 22.47
N ASN A 474 -31.08 9.08 21.39
CA ASN A 474 -30.55 9.21 20.03
C ASN A 474 -30.22 10.68 19.68
N SER A 475 -31.06 11.62 20.10
CA SER A 475 -30.85 13.06 19.87
C SER A 475 -29.61 13.59 20.59
N PHE A 476 -29.37 13.13 21.81
CA PHE A 476 -28.19 13.48 22.59
C PHE A 476 -26.90 12.92 21.98
N GLN A 477 -26.93 11.68 21.46
CA GLN A 477 -25.77 11.09 20.82
C GLN A 477 -25.39 11.83 19.52
N GLU A 478 -26.37 12.26 18.72
CA GLU A 478 -26.11 13.09 17.53
C GLU A 478 -25.52 14.45 17.89
N GLU A 479 -26.06 15.14 18.90
CA GLU A 479 -25.54 16.44 19.37
C GLU A 479 -24.11 16.34 19.92
N GLN A 480 -23.83 15.27 20.69
CA GLN A 480 -22.48 14.96 21.15
C GLN A 480 -21.51 14.78 19.97
N MET A 481 -21.91 14.00 18.97
CA MET A 481 -21.06 13.71 17.81
C MET A 481 -20.86 14.91 16.89
N GLU A 482 -21.84 15.79 16.79
CA GLU A 482 -21.69 17.07 16.09
C GLU A 482 -20.61 17.94 16.77
N ARG A 483 -20.62 17.99 18.10
CA ARG A 483 -19.60 18.71 18.87
C ARG A 483 -18.22 18.05 18.77
N VAL A 484 -18.14 16.72 18.82
CA VAL A 484 -16.89 15.97 18.60
C VAL A 484 -16.34 16.24 17.19
N SER A 485 -17.20 16.29 16.17
CA SER A 485 -16.81 16.60 14.79
C SER A 485 -16.17 17.99 14.69
N ARG A 486 -16.80 19.01 15.29
CA ARG A 486 -16.22 20.36 15.41
C ARG A 486 -14.89 20.37 16.17
N PHE A 487 -14.80 19.63 17.27
CA PHE A 487 -13.59 19.53 18.07
C PHE A 487 -12.42 18.91 17.29
N CYS A 488 -12.67 17.83 16.53
CA CYS A 488 -11.66 17.23 15.66
C CYS A 488 -11.10 18.24 14.66
N ILE A 489 -11.98 18.95 13.94
CA ILE A 489 -11.58 19.96 12.96
C ILE A 489 -10.86 21.14 13.63
N TYR A 490 -11.32 21.56 14.80
CA TYR A 490 -10.64 22.57 15.62
C TYR A 490 -9.19 22.19 15.94
N LEU A 491 -8.96 20.97 16.42
CA LEU A 491 -7.62 20.49 16.73
C LEU A 491 -6.74 20.39 15.48
N LEU A 492 -7.27 19.88 14.37
CA LEU A 492 -6.51 19.75 13.12
C LEU A 492 -6.10 21.13 12.56
N ASP A 493 -7.03 22.11 12.49
CA ASP A 493 -6.71 23.47 12.03
C ASP A 493 -5.71 24.16 12.97
N LYS A 494 -5.86 23.97 14.29
CA LYS A 494 -4.88 24.46 15.27
C LYS A 494 -3.48 23.90 14.98
N LEU A 495 -3.36 22.60 14.73
CA LEU A 495 -2.07 21.97 14.44
C LEU A 495 -1.48 22.45 13.12
N TYR A 496 -2.30 22.61 12.08
CA TYR A 496 -1.86 23.20 10.82
C TYR A 496 -1.30 24.61 11.01
N MET A 497 -1.99 25.47 11.78
CA MET A 497 -1.52 26.82 12.09
C MET A 497 -0.20 26.83 12.89
N GLN A 498 -0.03 25.87 13.79
CA GLN A 498 1.20 25.76 14.61
C GLN A 498 2.43 25.38 13.77
N ASP A 499 2.27 24.48 12.80
CA ASP A 499 3.35 23.98 11.95
C ASP A 499 3.42 24.68 10.58
N ASN A 500 2.68 25.78 10.41
CA ASN A 500 2.64 26.63 9.20
C ASN A 500 2.12 25.91 7.94
N PHE A 501 1.23 24.92 8.07
CA PHE A 501 0.57 24.24 6.95
C PHE A 501 -0.82 24.81 6.68
N SER A 502 -1.32 24.58 5.47
CA SER A 502 -2.66 24.97 5.04
C SER A 502 -3.48 23.74 4.64
N TRP A 503 -4.80 23.88 4.59
CA TRP A 503 -5.68 22.81 4.12
C TRP A 503 -5.47 22.46 2.64
N ASP A 504 -4.95 23.40 1.83
CA ASP A 504 -4.58 23.15 0.43
C ASP A 504 -3.36 22.20 0.28
N ASP A 505 -2.60 21.97 1.37
CA ASP A 505 -1.47 21.02 1.41
C ASP A 505 -1.92 19.57 1.70
N THR A 506 -3.21 19.36 2.00
CA THR A 506 -3.75 18.05 2.41
C THR A 506 -3.72 17.05 1.25
N GLN A 507 -3.02 15.92 1.45
CA GLN A 507 -3.00 14.81 0.49
C GLN A 507 -4.02 13.73 0.82
N ASN A 508 -4.26 13.45 2.10
CA ASN A 508 -5.33 12.57 2.54
C ASN A 508 -5.83 12.95 3.92
N LEU A 509 -7.14 12.78 4.11
CA LEU A 509 -7.81 12.92 5.38
C LEU A 509 -8.83 11.79 5.52
N ARG A 510 -8.61 10.88 6.47
CA ARG A 510 -9.50 9.74 6.75
C ARG A 510 -10.00 9.81 8.18
N PHE A 511 -11.29 9.57 8.37
CA PHE A 511 -11.90 9.36 9.67
C PHE A 511 -12.31 7.90 9.80
N TYR A 512 -11.64 7.20 10.70
CA TYR A 512 -11.96 5.85 11.13
C TYR A 512 -12.99 5.92 12.25
N PHE A 513 -14.10 5.20 12.07
CA PHE A 513 -15.18 5.14 13.06
C PHE A 513 -15.59 3.68 13.29
N PRO A 514 -15.81 3.25 14.54
CA PRO A 514 -16.20 1.89 14.83
C PRO A 514 -17.68 1.67 14.43
N THR A 515 -18.00 0.52 13.85
CA THR A 515 -19.41 0.20 13.51
C THR A 515 -20.32 0.08 14.74
N SER A 516 -19.73 -0.15 15.92
CA SER A 516 -20.45 -0.11 17.20
C SER A 516 -20.87 1.29 17.64
N LEU A 517 -20.43 2.36 16.96
CA LEU A 517 -20.81 3.74 17.28
C LEU A 517 -22.32 3.97 17.12
N GLY A 518 -22.98 3.24 16.21
CA GLY A 518 -24.43 3.33 16.00
C GLY A 518 -24.90 4.61 15.30
N VAL A 519 -23.99 5.50 14.91
CA VAL A 519 -24.30 6.72 14.15
C VAL A 519 -24.30 6.38 12.65
N PRO A 520 -25.37 6.69 11.89
CA PRO A 520 -25.40 6.50 10.44
C PRO A 520 -24.25 7.22 9.75
N VAL A 521 -23.65 6.59 8.74
CA VAL A 521 -22.48 7.15 8.05
C VAL A 521 -22.80 8.47 7.34
N GLU A 522 -24.03 8.62 6.83
CA GLU A 522 -24.54 9.86 6.24
C GLU A 522 -24.65 10.99 7.26
N ALA A 523 -25.10 10.68 8.47
CA ALA A 523 -25.21 11.65 9.55
C ALA A 523 -23.82 12.13 9.98
N LEU A 524 -22.86 11.22 10.17
CA LEU A 524 -21.48 11.56 10.48
C LEU A 524 -20.82 12.38 9.36
N SER A 525 -21.06 12.00 8.10
CA SER A 525 -20.58 12.74 6.93
C SER A 525 -21.12 14.17 6.90
N LEU A 526 -22.42 14.34 7.19
CA LEU A 526 -23.06 15.65 7.24
C LEU A 526 -22.50 16.51 8.38
N MET A 527 -22.30 15.95 9.58
CA MET A 527 -21.72 16.66 10.73
C MET A 527 -20.32 17.19 10.42
N LEU A 528 -19.45 16.37 9.84
CA LEU A 528 -18.10 16.77 9.43
C LEU A 528 -18.13 17.81 8.30
N THR A 529 -19.01 17.64 7.32
CA THR A 529 -19.19 18.60 6.22
C THR A 529 -19.65 19.96 6.75
N ASN A 530 -20.62 19.99 7.66
CA ASN A 530 -21.09 21.22 8.30
C ASN A 530 -19.97 21.90 9.09
N ALA A 531 -19.19 21.14 9.85
CA ALA A 531 -18.08 21.70 10.61
C ALA A 531 -16.96 22.25 9.71
N PHE A 532 -16.69 21.64 8.53
CA PHE A 532 -15.82 22.25 7.52
C PHE A 532 -16.40 23.53 6.93
N ASN A 533 -17.69 23.54 6.58
CA ASN A 533 -18.38 24.73 6.05
C ASN A 533 -18.31 25.90 7.02
N GLU A 534 -18.61 25.64 8.30
CA GLU A 534 -18.48 26.62 9.38
C GLU A 534 -17.03 27.15 9.49
N LEU A 535 -16.02 26.28 9.41
CA LEU A 535 -14.61 26.71 9.41
C LEU A 535 -14.27 27.60 8.22
N ALA A 536 -14.79 27.27 7.03
CA ALA A 536 -14.59 28.07 5.82
C ALA A 536 -15.24 29.47 5.96
N GLU A 537 -16.43 29.56 6.53
CA GLU A 537 -17.11 30.84 6.81
C GLU A 537 -16.36 31.69 7.84
N MET A 538 -15.83 31.07 8.90
CA MET A 538 -15.14 31.77 9.99
C MET A 538 -13.77 32.32 9.60
N GLY A 539 -13.11 31.73 8.59
CA GLY A 539 -11.69 32.01 8.33
C GLY A 539 -11.28 32.19 6.87
N GLN A 540 -12.12 31.86 5.88
CA GLN A 540 -11.71 31.70 4.46
C GLN A 540 -10.47 30.80 4.28
N ARG A 541 -10.19 29.90 5.24
CA ARG A 541 -8.95 29.10 5.30
C ARG A 541 -9.06 27.73 4.62
N VAL A 542 -10.27 27.29 4.33
CA VAL A 542 -10.56 26.04 3.62
C VAL A 542 -11.34 26.36 2.36
N LYS A 543 -10.87 25.85 1.21
CA LYS A 543 -11.66 25.88 -0.02
C LYS A 543 -12.48 24.60 -0.10
N ILE A 544 -13.78 24.73 0.04
CA ILE A 544 -14.70 23.59 -0.04
C ILE A 544 -15.22 23.52 -1.47
N GLY A 545 -14.97 22.39 -2.12
CA GLY A 545 -15.53 22.06 -3.43
C GLY A 545 -16.87 21.35 -3.30
N GLU A 546 -17.40 20.86 -4.42
CA GLU A 546 -18.64 20.05 -4.43
C GLU A 546 -18.46 18.68 -3.74
N GLU A 547 -17.24 18.14 -3.74
CA GLU A 547 -16.89 16.84 -3.18
C GLU A 547 -16.25 17.03 -1.78
N PRO A 548 -16.59 16.19 -0.78
CA PRO A 548 -15.96 16.27 0.54
C PRO A 548 -14.44 16.04 0.48
N ILE A 549 -13.69 16.78 1.30
CA ILE A 549 -12.22 16.68 1.41
C ILE A 549 -11.76 15.63 2.44
N PHE A 550 -12.63 14.69 2.79
CA PHE A 550 -12.34 13.63 3.74
C PHE A 550 -13.03 12.32 3.34
N ASN A 551 -12.51 11.22 3.87
CA ASN A 551 -13.04 9.88 3.66
C ASN A 551 -13.49 9.31 4.99
N LEU A 552 -14.63 8.63 5.00
CA LEU A 552 -15.10 7.84 6.14
C LEU A 552 -14.74 6.38 5.93
N VAL A 553 -14.12 5.75 6.93
CA VAL A 553 -13.64 4.37 6.88
C VAL A 553 -14.24 3.59 8.08
N PRO A 554 -15.23 2.72 7.86
CA PRO A 554 -15.81 1.94 8.94
C PRO A 554 -14.85 0.84 9.36
N VAL A 555 -14.66 0.68 10.67
CA VAL A 555 -13.74 -0.31 11.24
C VAL A 555 -14.38 -1.00 12.43
N LEU A 556 -13.75 -2.06 12.94
CA LEU A 556 -14.16 -2.63 14.24
C LEU A 556 -13.57 -1.82 15.41
N GLY A 557 -12.46 -1.12 15.16
CA GLY A 557 -11.80 -0.25 16.10
C GLY A 557 -10.58 0.41 15.48
N ALA A 558 -10.15 1.56 15.99
CA ALA A 558 -8.93 2.22 15.59
C ALA A 558 -8.33 3.01 16.76
N GLY A 559 -7.01 3.18 16.76
CA GLY A 559 -6.33 4.02 17.73
C GLY A 559 -4.83 4.06 17.56
N ARG A 560 -4.14 4.73 18.48
CA ARG A 560 -2.68 4.92 18.45
C ARG A 560 -1.87 3.80 19.12
N SER A 561 -2.57 2.80 19.66
CA SER A 561 -1.96 1.67 20.36
C SER A 561 -2.71 0.39 20.04
N ALA A 562 -1.99 -0.72 19.91
CA ALA A 562 -2.59 -2.03 19.67
C ALA A 562 -3.49 -2.50 20.82
N THR A 563 -3.31 -1.95 22.03
CA THR A 563 -4.12 -2.28 23.22
C THR A 563 -5.35 -1.40 23.41
N SER A 564 -5.42 -0.24 22.74
CA SER A 564 -6.56 0.68 22.82
C SER A 564 -6.92 1.15 21.42
N MET A 565 -7.85 0.39 20.82
CA MET A 565 -8.46 0.66 19.51
C MET A 565 -9.96 0.95 19.64
N ASP A 566 -10.41 1.26 20.86
CA ASP A 566 -11.80 1.51 21.25
C ASP A 566 -12.19 2.99 21.16
N ASN A 567 -11.43 3.78 20.38
CA ASN A 567 -11.73 5.19 20.16
C ASN A 567 -13.07 5.37 19.44
N ILE A 568 -13.75 6.46 19.78
CA ILE A 568 -15.00 6.88 19.15
C ILE A 568 -14.75 7.34 17.71
N ILE A 569 -13.71 8.16 17.52
CA ILE A 569 -13.23 8.61 16.21
C ILE A 569 -11.70 8.59 16.25
N THR A 570 -11.09 8.06 15.19
CA THR A 570 -9.66 8.23 14.91
C THR A 570 -9.49 8.88 13.54
N CYS A 571 -8.62 9.87 13.43
CA CYS A 571 -8.37 10.59 12.19
C CYS A 571 -6.91 10.43 11.76
N GLU A 572 -6.71 10.09 10.48
CA GLU A 572 -5.42 10.08 9.80
C GLU A 572 -5.36 11.26 8.82
N LEU A 573 -4.46 12.20 9.10
CA LEU A 573 -4.19 13.34 8.24
C LEU A 573 -2.75 13.26 7.72
N PHE A 574 -2.59 13.40 6.42
CA PHE A 574 -1.29 13.51 5.78
C PHE A 574 -1.29 14.68 4.79
N ALA A 575 -0.28 15.54 4.91
CA ALA A 575 -0.12 16.74 4.11
C ALA A 575 1.33 16.90 3.65
N GLN A 576 1.47 17.44 2.45
CA GLN A 576 2.76 17.69 1.82
C GLN A 576 2.73 19.07 1.17
N LYS A 577 3.71 19.90 1.52
CA LYS A 577 3.94 21.17 0.84
C LYS A 577 4.62 20.96 -0.50
N ALA A 578 4.30 21.85 -1.43
CA ALA A 578 4.85 21.87 -2.79
C ALA A 578 6.33 22.26 -2.83
#